data_AF-A0ABD3PIC2-F1
#
_entry.id   AF-A0ABD3PIC2-F1
#
_cell.length_a   1.000
_cell.length_b   1.000
_cell.length_c   1.000
_cell.angle_alpha   90.00
_cell.angle_beta   90.00
_cell.angle_gamma   90.00
#
_symmetry.space_group_name_H-M   'P 1'
#
loop_
_entity.id
_entity.type
_entity.pdbx_description
1 polymer ?
#
loop_
_entity_poly.entity_id
_entity_poly.type
_entity_poly.pdbx_seq_one_letter_code
_entity_poly.pdbx_strand_id
1 'polypeptide(L)'
;MGFATRHLGSDGSYYDSQSGRHVPFHDERKINAYLRSSIEDLEIEAAILHSMDSAKALGVAGSVLTLPQRQRPRQDGDAGIELRLLEALSNISEPASVDENAGTFFIRLPISHRFSSAQLRRTPANVNFCFEYMGEVTSITPFANGSKTSIGIFHPKYYIDVDPISVASEVANLIDETGSISYIVLDPTAQLPAETQSYTVCDDEMVRLCEELSYLDVVGPTIKSRLVVTGRNPDHIEECLSIGISKYIVDDVNCLEILGDVVDDAGKELVLNVIK
;
A
#
# COMPACT_ATOMS: atom_id res chain seq x y z
N MET A 1 12.98 -35.45 -12.24
CA MET A 1 13.85 -34.26 -12.10
C MET A 1 13.79 -33.49 -13.41
N GLY A 2 13.08 -32.37 -13.42
CA GLY A 2 13.06 -31.43 -14.53
C GLY A 2 13.00 -30.04 -13.94
N PHE A 3 14.16 -29.45 -13.70
CA PHE A 3 14.24 -28.04 -13.33
C PHE A 3 13.88 -27.23 -14.57
N ALA A 4 12.70 -26.63 -14.58
CA ALA A 4 12.34 -25.62 -15.56
C ALA A 4 13.37 -24.49 -15.44
N THR A 5 14.23 -24.41 -16.44
CA THR A 5 15.24 -23.36 -16.57
C THR A 5 14.46 -22.07 -16.83
N ARG A 6 14.37 -21.19 -15.81
CA ARG A 6 13.83 -19.85 -15.98
C ARG A 6 14.60 -19.18 -17.10
N HIS A 7 13.96 -18.96 -18.25
CA HIS A 7 14.53 -18.12 -19.30
C HIS A 7 14.62 -16.70 -18.73
N LEU A 8 15.83 -16.31 -18.33
CA LEU A 8 16.19 -14.93 -18.02
C LEU A 8 16.09 -14.13 -19.33
N GLY A 9 14.99 -13.40 -19.51
CA GLY A 9 14.90 -12.40 -20.56
C GLY A 9 15.89 -11.27 -20.30
N SER A 10 16.51 -10.75 -21.36
CA SER A 10 17.50 -9.67 -21.32
C SER A 10 16.98 -8.33 -20.79
N ASP A 11 15.67 -8.20 -20.57
CA ASP A 11 14.96 -6.93 -20.42
C ASP A 11 14.44 -6.70 -18.99
N GLY A 12 15.01 -7.38 -17.99
CA GLY A 12 14.65 -7.13 -16.59
C GLY A 12 13.23 -7.55 -16.21
N SER A 13 12.61 -8.47 -16.97
CA SER A 13 11.25 -8.98 -16.73
C SER A 13 11.14 -10.49 -16.99
N TYR A 14 10.11 -11.14 -16.44
CA TYR A 14 9.72 -12.52 -16.72
C TYR A 14 8.31 -12.60 -17.29
N TYR A 15 8.05 -13.60 -18.14
CA TYR A 15 6.69 -13.87 -18.63
C TYR A 15 5.90 -14.60 -17.55
N ASP A 16 4.82 -13.99 -17.08
CA ASP A 16 3.84 -14.62 -16.20
C ASP A 16 2.74 -15.26 -17.05
N SER A 17 2.68 -16.59 -17.03
CA SER A 17 1.68 -17.36 -17.78
C SER A 17 0.26 -17.19 -17.24
N GLN A 18 0.08 -16.82 -15.98
CA GLN A 18 -1.25 -16.65 -15.38
C GLN A 18 -1.89 -15.33 -15.85
N SER A 19 -1.11 -14.24 -15.91
CA SER A 19 -1.58 -12.95 -16.45
C SER A 19 -1.45 -12.83 -17.98
N GLY A 20 -0.61 -13.65 -18.61
CA GLY A 20 -0.26 -13.54 -20.03
C GLY A 20 0.59 -12.32 -20.35
N ARG A 21 1.33 -11.77 -19.38
CA ARG A 21 2.09 -10.52 -19.50
C ARG A 21 3.53 -10.68 -19.05
N HIS A 22 4.40 -9.80 -19.55
CA HIS A 22 5.73 -9.62 -18.97
C HIS A 22 5.64 -8.78 -17.70
N VAL A 23 6.28 -9.26 -16.64
CA VAL A 23 6.27 -8.67 -15.31
C VAL A 23 7.71 -8.32 -14.93
N PRO A 24 7.99 -7.09 -14.47
CA PRO A 24 9.34 -6.70 -14.03
C PRO A 24 9.87 -7.60 -12.93
N PHE A 25 11.20 -7.80 -12.89
CA PHE A 25 11.82 -8.43 -11.73
C PHE A 25 11.68 -7.53 -10.50
N HIS A 26 11.28 -8.16 -9.40
CA HIS A 26 11.28 -7.54 -8.09
C HIS A 26 12.71 -7.41 -7.57
N ASP A 27 13.20 -6.17 -7.40
CA ASP A 27 14.53 -5.90 -6.84
C ASP A 27 14.44 -5.72 -5.32
N GLU A 28 14.71 -6.81 -4.60
CA GLU A 28 14.67 -6.86 -3.13
C GLU A 28 15.77 -6.03 -2.45
N ARG A 29 16.73 -5.50 -3.22
CA ARG A 29 17.81 -4.64 -2.70
C ARG A 29 17.37 -3.19 -2.58
N LYS A 30 16.35 -2.76 -3.31
CA LYS A 30 15.88 -1.38 -3.32
C LYS A 30 14.66 -1.22 -2.43
N ILE A 31 14.85 -0.50 -1.33
CA ILE A 31 13.85 -0.29 -0.30
C ILE A 31 13.23 1.09 -0.47
N ASN A 32 11.91 1.14 -0.52
CA ASN A 32 11.13 2.37 -0.68
C ASN A 32 10.39 2.66 0.61
N ALA A 33 10.40 3.92 1.02
CA ALA A 33 9.62 4.40 2.16
C ALA A 33 8.41 5.23 1.67
N TYR A 34 7.31 5.20 2.42
CA TYR A 34 6.12 6.02 2.21
C TYR A 34 5.76 6.71 3.51
N LEU A 35 5.56 8.03 3.47
CA LEU A 35 5.20 8.81 4.65
C LEU A 35 3.72 8.58 5.00
N ARG A 36 3.43 8.23 6.24
CA ARG A 36 2.06 8.22 6.72
C ARG A 36 1.56 9.66 6.89
N SER A 37 0.34 9.92 6.45
CA SER A 37 -0.36 11.15 6.80
C SER A 37 -1.84 10.87 7.04
N SER A 38 -2.43 11.63 7.95
CA SER A 38 -3.88 11.61 8.21
C SER A 38 -4.52 12.85 7.63
N ILE A 39 -5.69 12.68 7.03
CA ILE A 39 -6.52 13.80 6.57
C ILE A 39 -7.56 14.09 7.66
N GLU A 40 -7.76 15.35 8.00
CA GLU A 40 -8.90 15.78 8.82
C GLU A 40 -10.01 16.38 7.93
N ASP A 41 -11.27 16.19 8.33
CA ASP A 41 -12.49 16.44 7.51
C ASP A 41 -12.57 17.84 6.86
N LEU A 42 -11.93 18.85 7.44
CA LEU A 42 -12.10 20.25 7.06
C LEU A 42 -11.09 20.74 6.02
N GLU A 43 -9.96 20.06 5.81
CA GLU A 43 -8.81 20.60 5.06
C GLU A 43 -8.19 19.61 4.07
N ILE A 44 -9.02 18.79 3.40
CA ILE A 44 -8.56 17.70 2.50
C ILE A 44 -7.49 18.14 1.49
N GLU A 45 -7.72 19.24 0.77
CA GLU A 45 -6.78 19.72 -0.25
C GLU A 45 -5.45 20.15 0.36
N ALA A 46 -5.49 20.92 1.45
CA ALA A 46 -4.29 21.34 2.17
C ALA A 46 -3.54 20.14 2.78
N ALA A 47 -4.26 19.15 3.30
CA ALA A 47 -3.68 17.93 3.87
C ALA A 47 -2.98 17.08 2.81
N ILE A 48 -3.56 16.96 1.61
CA ILE A 48 -2.91 16.25 0.50
C ILE A 48 -1.64 16.99 0.09
N LEU A 49 -1.72 18.30 -0.18
CA LEU A 49 -0.56 19.11 -0.57
C LEU A 49 0.55 19.06 0.50
N HIS A 50 0.19 19.21 1.77
CA HIS A 50 1.12 19.11 2.88
C HIS A 50 1.80 17.73 2.94
N SER A 51 1.03 16.65 2.70
CA SER A 51 1.58 15.29 2.66
C SER A 51 2.56 15.11 1.50
N MET A 52 2.24 15.68 0.32
CA MET A 52 3.12 15.66 -0.85
C MET A 52 4.43 16.41 -0.59
N ASP A 53 4.33 17.62 -0.06
CA ASP A 53 5.49 18.45 0.28
C ASP A 53 6.35 17.78 1.37
N SER A 54 5.72 17.17 2.37
CA SER A 54 6.42 16.44 3.43
C SER A 54 7.15 15.22 2.90
N ALA A 55 6.50 14.39 2.07
CA ALA A 55 7.13 13.23 1.45
C ALA A 55 8.32 13.63 0.57
N LYS A 56 8.16 14.70 -0.20
CA LYS A 56 9.23 15.27 -1.04
C LYS A 56 10.38 15.84 -0.21
N ALA A 57 10.09 16.52 0.90
CA ALA A 57 11.10 17.07 1.79
C ALA A 57 11.95 15.96 2.44
N LEU A 58 11.32 14.83 2.78
CA LEU A 58 12.02 13.62 3.27
C LEU A 58 12.68 12.80 2.16
N GLY A 59 12.37 13.10 0.89
CA GLY A 59 12.84 12.32 -0.25
C GLY A 59 12.25 10.91 -0.30
N VAL A 60 11.12 10.62 0.35
CA VAL A 60 10.53 9.28 0.31
C VAL A 60 9.76 9.05 -0.99
N ALA A 61 9.32 7.81 -1.25
CA ALA A 61 8.67 7.43 -2.50
C ALA A 61 7.24 8.00 -2.62
N GLY A 62 6.58 8.39 -1.54
CA GLY A 62 5.25 8.97 -1.57
C GLY A 62 4.60 8.96 -0.20
N SER A 63 3.27 8.88 -0.15
CA SER A 63 2.54 8.90 1.12
C SER A 63 1.41 7.88 1.19
N VAL A 64 1.13 7.41 2.41
CA VAL A 64 -0.09 6.68 2.76
C VAL A 64 -1.03 7.63 3.49
N LEU A 65 -2.11 8.03 2.81
CA LEU A 65 -3.15 8.92 3.29
C LEU A 65 -4.29 8.11 3.91
N THR A 66 -4.53 8.35 5.19
CA THR A 66 -5.69 7.78 5.90
C THR A 66 -6.79 8.81 6.06
N LEU A 67 -7.99 8.46 5.59
CA LEU A 67 -9.20 9.22 5.86
C LEU A 67 -9.71 8.92 7.27
N PRO A 68 -10.30 9.90 7.97
CA PRO A 68 -10.83 9.69 9.30
C PRO A 68 -12.07 8.77 9.21
N GLN A 69 -12.22 7.86 10.16
CA GLN A 69 -13.44 7.04 10.25
C GLN A 69 -14.61 7.94 10.66
N ARG A 70 -15.60 8.09 9.79
CA ARG A 70 -16.82 8.84 10.08
C ARG A 70 -17.58 8.19 11.24
N GLN A 71 -17.64 8.88 12.37
CA GLN A 71 -18.47 8.49 13.52
C GLN A 71 -19.96 8.88 13.36
N ARG A 72 -20.32 9.67 12.34
CA ARG A 72 -21.68 10.21 12.17
C ARG A 72 -22.34 9.79 10.85
N PRO A 73 -23.64 9.45 10.87
CA PRO A 73 -24.41 9.20 9.65
C PRO A 73 -24.53 10.47 8.81
N ARG A 74 -24.55 10.29 7.48
CA ARG A 74 -24.68 11.39 6.49
C ARG A 74 -25.89 12.27 6.82
N GLN A 75 -25.69 13.59 6.83
CA GLN A 75 -26.80 14.54 6.67
C GLN A 75 -27.04 14.73 5.17
N ASP A 76 -28.31 14.75 4.75
CA ASP A 76 -28.69 14.96 3.35
C ASP A 76 -28.11 16.31 2.85
N GLY A 77 -27.34 16.26 1.76
CA GLY A 77 -26.77 17.43 1.07
C GLY A 77 -25.28 17.67 1.26
N ASP A 78 -24.60 16.95 2.16
CA ASP A 78 -23.14 17.04 2.30
C ASP A 78 -22.45 16.14 1.25
N ALA A 79 -21.65 16.74 0.37
CA ALA A 79 -20.75 15.98 -0.47
C ALA A 79 -19.78 15.23 0.46
N GLY A 80 -19.87 13.90 0.50
CA GLY A 80 -19.02 13.08 1.37
C GLY A 80 -17.54 13.48 1.24
N ILE A 81 -16.77 13.33 2.31
CA ILE A 81 -15.32 13.59 2.33
C ILE A 81 -14.61 12.93 1.14
N GLU A 82 -15.13 11.78 0.71
CA GLU A 82 -14.69 11.00 -0.42
C GLU A 82 -14.92 11.69 -1.78
N LEU A 83 -16.04 12.40 -1.95
CA LEU A 83 -16.32 13.18 -3.17
C LEU A 83 -15.44 14.44 -3.22
N ARG A 84 -15.31 15.13 -2.07
CA ARG A 84 -14.41 16.28 -1.93
C ARG A 84 -12.95 15.89 -2.14
N LEU A 85 -12.56 14.70 -1.71
CA LEU A 85 -11.25 14.11 -1.97
C LEU A 85 -11.03 13.91 -3.47
N LEU A 86 -11.98 13.32 -4.20
CA LEU A 86 -11.83 13.16 -5.65
C LEU A 86 -11.73 14.51 -6.38
N GLU A 87 -12.51 15.50 -5.96
CA GLU A 87 -12.41 16.86 -6.50
C GLU A 87 -11.03 17.47 -6.24
N ALA A 88 -10.53 17.39 -5.00
CA ALA A 88 -9.20 17.85 -4.63
C ALA A 88 -8.11 17.15 -5.45
N LEU A 89 -8.15 15.81 -5.56
CA LEU A 89 -7.20 15.03 -6.35
C LEU A 89 -7.24 15.39 -7.84
N SER A 90 -8.41 15.72 -8.39
CA SER A 90 -8.53 16.13 -9.79
C SER A 90 -7.91 17.51 -10.07
N ASN A 91 -7.78 18.34 -9.04
CA ASN A 91 -7.14 19.65 -9.14
C ASN A 91 -5.62 19.57 -8.96
N ILE A 92 -5.12 18.50 -8.33
CA ILE A 92 -3.69 18.27 -8.14
C ILE A 92 -3.09 17.76 -9.45
N SER A 93 -2.43 18.65 -10.17
CA SER A 93 -1.62 18.30 -11.34
C SER A 93 -0.17 18.10 -10.90
N GLU A 94 0.21 16.88 -10.58
CA GLU A 94 1.63 16.51 -10.59
C GLU A 94 1.96 15.69 -11.84
N PRO A 95 3.13 15.92 -12.46
CA PRO A 95 3.57 15.11 -13.57
C PRO A 95 3.77 13.67 -13.10
N ALA A 96 3.37 12.71 -13.93
CA ALA A 96 3.72 11.31 -13.76
C ALA A 96 5.24 11.21 -13.56
N SER A 97 5.67 10.77 -12.38
CA SER A 97 7.05 10.42 -12.12
C SER A 97 7.47 9.28 -13.06
N VAL A 98 8.75 9.26 -13.44
CA VAL A 98 9.31 8.21 -14.31
C VAL A 98 9.54 6.90 -13.55
N ASP A 99 9.58 6.96 -12.21
CA ASP A 99 9.66 5.80 -11.32
C ASP A 99 8.24 5.40 -10.86
N GLU A 100 7.84 4.16 -11.13
CA GLU A 100 6.50 3.64 -10.80
C GLU A 100 6.13 3.75 -9.31
N ASN A 101 7.12 3.88 -8.42
CA ASN A 101 6.91 4.02 -6.98
C ASN A 101 6.91 5.49 -6.52
N ALA A 102 7.60 6.39 -7.24
CA ALA A 102 7.75 7.78 -6.84
C ALA A 102 6.45 8.58 -6.99
N GLY A 103 6.12 9.40 -5.99
CA GLY A 103 4.86 10.14 -5.93
C GLY A 103 3.62 9.25 -5.78
N THR A 104 3.75 7.98 -5.33
CA THR A 104 2.58 7.11 -5.14
C THR A 104 1.82 7.48 -3.88
N PHE A 105 0.51 7.71 -4.01
CA PHE A 105 -0.38 7.98 -2.89
C PHE A 105 -1.31 6.80 -2.64
N PHE A 106 -1.17 6.15 -1.49
CA PHE A 106 -2.15 5.15 -1.05
C PHE A 106 -3.24 5.84 -0.26
N ILE A 107 -4.47 5.83 -0.76
CA ILE A 107 -5.59 6.43 -0.05
C ILE A 107 -6.45 5.32 0.52
N ARG A 108 -6.51 5.23 1.85
CA ARG A 108 -7.43 4.34 2.54
C ARG A 108 -8.86 4.80 2.32
N LEU A 109 -9.70 3.91 1.79
CA LEU A 109 -11.13 4.13 1.58
C LEU A 109 -11.96 3.09 2.35
N PRO A 110 -12.96 3.51 3.14
CA PRO A 110 -13.93 2.57 3.68
C PRO A 110 -14.83 2.00 2.55
N ILE A 111 -15.09 0.70 2.58
CA ILE A 111 -15.88 -0.05 1.57
C ILE A 111 -17.29 0.53 1.33
N SER A 112 -17.86 1.26 2.30
CA SER A 112 -19.21 1.83 2.17
C SER A 112 -19.36 2.80 0.99
N HIS A 113 -18.27 3.19 0.35
CA HIS A 113 -18.25 4.11 -0.77
C HIS A 113 -18.04 3.41 -2.11
N ARG A 114 -19.11 3.46 -2.93
CA ARG A 114 -19.04 3.09 -4.34
C ARG A 114 -18.72 4.33 -5.16
N PHE A 115 -17.48 4.44 -5.63
CA PHE A 115 -17.18 5.36 -6.70
C PHE A 115 -17.71 4.81 -8.02
N SER A 116 -18.07 5.68 -8.96
CA SER A 116 -18.30 5.25 -10.34
C SER A 116 -16.95 5.12 -11.06
N SER A 117 -16.83 4.24 -12.06
CA SER A 117 -15.61 4.17 -12.88
C SER A 117 -15.27 5.51 -13.54
N ALA A 118 -16.27 6.34 -13.82
CA ALA A 118 -16.08 7.69 -14.39
C ALA A 118 -15.41 8.66 -13.39
N GLN A 119 -15.69 8.50 -12.10
CA GLN A 119 -15.05 9.30 -11.03
C GLN A 119 -13.59 8.91 -10.84
N LEU A 120 -13.28 7.62 -10.83
CA LEU A 120 -11.89 7.15 -10.68
C LEU A 120 -11.03 7.43 -11.91
N ARG A 121 -11.60 7.47 -13.13
CA ARG A 121 -10.84 7.83 -14.33
C ARG A 121 -10.32 9.27 -14.34
N ARG A 122 -10.84 10.14 -13.47
CA ARG A 122 -10.41 11.54 -13.36
C ARG A 122 -9.25 11.73 -12.39
N THR A 123 -8.84 10.69 -11.68
CA THR A 123 -7.78 10.79 -10.68
C THR A 123 -6.41 10.67 -11.34
N PRO A 124 -5.39 11.38 -10.83
CA PRO A 124 -4.02 11.25 -11.31
C PRO A 124 -3.52 9.80 -11.29
N ALA A 125 -2.65 9.43 -12.23
CA ALA A 125 -2.16 8.07 -12.40
C ALA A 125 -1.31 7.54 -11.23
N ASN A 126 -0.76 8.45 -10.42
CA ASN A 126 0.04 8.18 -9.23
C ASN A 126 -0.81 8.01 -7.95
N VAL A 127 -2.14 8.18 -8.03
CA VAL A 127 -3.06 7.89 -6.93
C VAL A 127 -3.47 6.44 -6.99
N ASN A 128 -3.24 5.72 -5.89
CA ASN A 128 -3.65 4.35 -5.70
C ASN A 128 -4.73 4.25 -4.63
N PHE A 129 -5.92 3.84 -5.04
CA PHE A 129 -7.03 3.64 -4.12
C PHE A 129 -6.84 2.31 -3.37
N CYS A 130 -6.73 2.42 -2.05
CA CYS A 130 -6.52 1.31 -1.14
C CYS A 130 -7.81 1.03 -0.38
N PHE A 131 -8.55 0.02 -0.82
CA PHE A 131 -9.82 -0.35 -0.21
C PHE A 131 -9.59 -1.19 1.04
N GLU A 132 -10.21 -0.82 2.14
CA GLU A 132 -10.07 -1.55 3.39
C GLU A 132 -10.63 -2.96 3.28
N TYR A 133 -9.88 -3.97 3.71
CA TYR A 133 -10.31 -5.36 3.77
C TYR A 133 -11.23 -5.59 4.97
N MET A 134 -12.39 -6.21 4.73
CA MET A 134 -13.41 -6.49 5.76
C MET A 134 -13.81 -7.96 5.86
N GLY A 135 -13.04 -8.89 5.29
CA GLY A 135 -13.32 -10.33 5.39
C GLY A 135 -14.47 -10.84 4.50
N GLU A 136 -14.97 -10.03 3.57
CA GLU A 136 -15.96 -10.46 2.58
C GLU A 136 -15.57 -10.02 1.17
N VAL A 137 -15.50 -10.99 0.26
CA VAL A 137 -15.06 -10.83 -1.13
C VAL A 137 -15.98 -9.89 -1.95
N THR A 138 -17.24 -9.77 -1.56
CA THR A 138 -18.26 -8.97 -2.27
C THR A 138 -18.01 -7.45 -2.24
N SER A 139 -17.10 -7.00 -1.37
CA SER A 139 -16.87 -5.58 -1.08
C SER A 139 -16.01 -4.85 -2.11
N ILE A 140 -15.20 -5.57 -2.89
CA ILE A 140 -14.32 -4.99 -3.92
C ILE A 140 -14.87 -5.37 -5.30
N THR A 141 -16.11 -4.98 -5.58
CA THR A 141 -16.65 -5.11 -6.93
C THR A 141 -15.71 -4.37 -7.89
N PRO A 142 -15.30 -4.95 -9.03
CA PRO A 142 -14.11 -4.51 -9.72
C PRO A 142 -14.25 -3.07 -10.20
N PHE A 143 -13.42 -2.18 -9.65
CA PHE A 143 -13.07 -0.92 -10.31
C PHE A 143 -12.16 -1.16 -11.54
N ALA A 144 -12.13 -2.39 -12.07
CA ALA A 144 -11.31 -2.94 -13.15
C ALA A 144 -11.60 -2.29 -14.50
N ASN A 145 -11.38 -0.99 -14.57
CA ASN A 145 -11.45 -0.16 -15.76
C ASN A 145 -10.11 0.55 -15.96
N GLY A 146 -9.01 -0.20 -15.83
CA GLY A 146 -7.64 0.22 -16.15
C GLY A 146 -6.88 0.97 -15.04
N SER A 147 -7.50 1.24 -13.88
CA SER A 147 -6.86 1.90 -12.72
C SER A 147 -6.19 0.88 -11.79
N LYS A 148 -4.97 1.19 -11.31
CA LYS A 148 -4.29 0.44 -10.24
C LYS A 148 -5.19 0.42 -9.00
N THR A 149 -5.57 -0.77 -8.54
CA THR A 149 -6.44 -0.96 -7.36
C THR A 149 -5.64 -1.71 -6.30
N SER A 150 -5.71 -1.27 -5.06
CA SER A 150 -5.02 -1.90 -3.92
C SER A 150 -5.99 -2.24 -2.81
N ILE A 151 -5.58 -3.15 -1.94
CA ILE A 151 -6.32 -3.49 -0.73
C ILE A 151 -5.50 -3.11 0.49
N GLY A 152 -6.16 -2.84 1.60
CA GLY A 152 -5.49 -2.50 2.85
C GLY A 152 -6.08 -3.24 4.04
N ILE A 153 -5.26 -3.97 4.77
CA ILE A 153 -5.64 -4.68 5.99
C ILE A 153 -5.30 -3.78 7.17
N PHE A 154 -6.29 -3.01 7.63
CA PHE A 154 -6.06 -1.94 8.61
C PHE A 154 -6.56 -2.27 10.01
N HIS A 155 -7.48 -3.21 10.15
CA HIS A 155 -8.10 -3.50 11.44
C HIS A 155 -7.28 -4.57 12.20
N PRO A 156 -6.84 -4.31 13.46
CA PRO A 156 -6.01 -5.24 14.24
C PRO A 156 -6.56 -6.67 14.37
N LYS A 157 -7.88 -6.84 14.44
CA LYS A 157 -8.53 -8.17 14.47
C LYS A 157 -8.03 -9.14 13.39
N TYR A 158 -7.66 -8.66 12.21
CA TYR A 158 -7.18 -9.54 11.11
C TYR A 158 -5.74 -10.01 11.28
N TYR A 159 -5.04 -9.47 12.30
CA TYR A 159 -3.71 -9.89 12.69
C TYR A 159 -3.78 -10.77 13.95
N ILE A 160 -4.68 -10.44 14.88
CA ILE A 160 -4.73 -11.05 16.22
C ILE A 160 -5.78 -12.18 16.31
N ASP A 161 -7.00 -11.92 15.81
CA ASP A 161 -8.16 -12.76 16.08
C ASP A 161 -8.46 -13.76 14.96
N VAL A 162 -7.94 -13.49 13.76
CA VAL A 162 -8.15 -14.31 12.56
C VAL A 162 -6.84 -15.00 12.20
N ASP A 163 -6.96 -16.29 11.91
CA ASP A 163 -5.83 -17.09 11.44
C ASP A 163 -5.22 -16.52 10.14
N PRO A 164 -3.89 -16.32 10.06
CA PRO A 164 -3.26 -15.63 8.93
C PRO A 164 -3.41 -16.37 7.61
N ILE A 165 -3.48 -17.71 7.64
CA ILE A 165 -3.74 -18.54 6.45
C ILE A 165 -5.13 -18.23 5.89
N SER A 166 -6.12 -18.05 6.77
CA SER A 166 -7.48 -17.70 6.39
C SER A 166 -7.52 -16.32 5.70
N VAL A 167 -6.83 -15.32 6.27
CA VAL A 167 -6.72 -13.99 5.65
C VAL A 167 -6.01 -14.07 4.30
N ALA A 168 -4.89 -14.79 4.19
CA ALA A 168 -4.14 -14.94 2.95
C ALA A 168 -4.97 -15.64 1.86
N SER A 169 -5.72 -16.69 2.22
CA SER A 169 -6.64 -17.39 1.32
C SER A 169 -7.73 -16.47 0.78
N GLU A 170 -8.33 -15.63 1.64
CA GLU A 170 -9.32 -14.65 1.20
C GLU A 170 -8.72 -13.58 0.28
N VAL A 171 -7.51 -13.10 0.59
CA VAL A 171 -6.78 -12.17 -0.27
C VAL A 171 -6.50 -12.78 -1.64
N ALA A 172 -6.11 -14.07 -1.71
CA ALA A 172 -5.92 -14.76 -2.98
C ALA A 172 -7.22 -14.80 -3.81
N ASN A 173 -8.35 -15.17 -3.19
CA ASN A 173 -9.66 -15.16 -3.85
C ASN A 173 -10.03 -13.77 -4.38
N LEU A 174 -9.74 -12.72 -3.60
CA LEU A 174 -9.93 -11.32 -4.01
C LEU A 174 -9.08 -10.96 -5.24
N ILE A 175 -7.83 -11.44 -5.32
CA ILE A 175 -6.95 -11.20 -6.48
C ILE A 175 -7.52 -11.90 -7.71
N ASP A 176 -7.97 -13.14 -7.57
CA ASP A 176 -8.53 -13.94 -8.66
C ASP A 176 -9.83 -13.33 -9.20
N GLU A 177 -10.71 -12.85 -8.32
CA GLU A 177 -11.99 -12.25 -8.73
C GLU A 177 -11.84 -10.86 -9.35
N THR A 178 -10.94 -10.03 -8.81
CA THR A 178 -10.72 -8.67 -9.32
C THR A 178 -9.83 -8.64 -10.56
N GLY A 179 -9.06 -9.70 -10.80
CA GLY A 179 -8.14 -9.84 -11.93
C GLY A 179 -6.90 -8.95 -11.86
N SER A 180 -6.79 -8.06 -10.86
CA SER A 180 -5.57 -7.30 -10.58
C SER A 180 -5.66 -6.53 -9.25
N ILE A 181 -4.85 -6.91 -8.27
CA ILE A 181 -4.51 -6.08 -7.11
C ILE A 181 -3.06 -5.65 -7.27
N SER A 182 -2.82 -4.34 -7.25
CA SER A 182 -1.49 -3.73 -7.41
C SER A 182 -0.68 -3.79 -6.12
N TYR A 183 -1.29 -3.43 -4.99
CA TYR A 183 -0.64 -3.46 -3.69
C TYR A 183 -1.56 -4.00 -2.59
N ILE A 184 -0.93 -4.56 -1.56
CA ILE A 184 -1.56 -5.02 -0.32
C ILE A 184 -0.89 -4.23 0.80
N VAL A 185 -1.63 -3.30 1.40
CA VAL A 185 -1.13 -2.43 2.46
C VAL A 185 -1.45 -3.04 3.81
N LEU A 186 -0.44 -3.33 4.61
CA LEU A 186 -0.57 -3.88 5.96
C LEU A 186 -0.21 -2.80 6.97
N ASP A 187 -1.23 -2.27 7.63
CA ASP A 187 -1.04 -1.24 8.64
C ASP A 187 -2.10 -1.36 9.75
N PRO A 188 -1.86 -2.23 10.77
CA PRO A 188 -2.78 -2.41 11.89
C PRO A 188 -2.96 -1.14 12.73
N THR A 189 -2.08 -0.15 12.54
CA THR A 189 -2.07 1.07 13.33
C THR A 189 -2.82 2.23 12.69
N ALA A 190 -3.28 2.07 11.44
CA ALA A 190 -4.07 3.05 10.69
C ALA A 190 -5.41 3.43 11.37
N GLN A 191 -5.91 2.59 12.27
CA GLN A 191 -7.17 2.82 13.01
C GLN A 191 -6.96 3.19 14.46
N LEU A 192 -5.72 3.14 14.95
CA LEU A 192 -5.42 3.42 16.33
C LEU A 192 -5.30 4.94 16.53
N PRO A 193 -5.87 5.49 17.62
CA PRO A 193 -5.56 6.85 18.06
C PRO A 193 -4.06 7.08 18.12
N ALA A 194 -3.59 8.28 17.75
CA ALA A 194 -2.17 8.64 17.73
C ALA A 194 -1.44 8.30 19.03
N GLU A 195 -2.12 8.41 20.17
CA GLU A 195 -1.58 8.09 21.51
C GLU A 195 -1.37 6.59 21.76
N THR A 196 -2.06 5.72 21.03
CA THR A 196 -1.99 4.24 21.14
C THR A 196 -1.19 3.58 20.02
N GLN A 197 -0.81 4.35 19.00
CA GLN A 197 0.02 3.91 17.89
C GLN A 197 1.44 3.49 18.31
N SER A 198 1.85 3.78 19.55
CA SER A 198 3.15 3.42 20.12
C SER A 198 3.27 1.96 20.60
N TYR A 199 2.19 1.17 20.58
CA TYR A 199 2.21 -0.20 21.09
C TYR A 199 2.33 -1.23 19.97
N THR A 200 3.36 -2.07 20.10
CA THR A 200 3.83 -3.24 19.33
C THR A 200 2.81 -4.39 19.21
N VAL A 201 1.51 -4.14 19.28
CA VAL A 201 0.48 -5.17 19.54
C VAL A 201 0.32 -6.16 18.37
N CYS A 202 0.97 -5.94 17.24
CA CYS A 202 0.82 -6.80 16.06
C CYS A 202 2.10 -6.99 15.24
N ASP A 203 3.30 -6.69 15.76
CA ASP A 203 4.52 -6.78 14.94
C ASP A 203 4.77 -8.25 14.51
N ASP A 204 4.84 -9.18 15.47
CA ASP A 204 4.99 -10.62 15.21
C ASP A 204 3.82 -11.18 14.38
N GLU A 205 2.59 -10.80 14.71
CA GLU A 205 1.38 -11.22 14.00
C GLU A 205 1.37 -10.72 12.55
N MET A 206 1.87 -9.50 12.30
CA MET A 206 1.99 -8.96 10.95
C MET A 206 3.09 -9.65 10.15
N VAL A 207 4.23 -10.00 10.77
CA VAL A 207 5.25 -10.82 10.10
C VAL A 207 4.67 -12.16 9.68
N ARG A 208 3.93 -12.84 10.57
CA ARG A 208 3.27 -14.11 10.22
C ARG A 208 2.31 -13.97 9.04
N LEU A 209 1.50 -12.91 9.03
CA LEU A 209 0.62 -12.64 7.89
C LEU A 209 1.42 -12.34 6.61
N CYS A 210 2.53 -11.61 6.71
CA CYS A 210 3.43 -11.36 5.59
C CYS A 210 4.01 -12.66 5.02
N GLU A 211 4.43 -13.60 5.88
CA GLU A 211 4.92 -14.92 5.48
C GLU A 211 3.87 -15.68 4.69
N GLU A 212 2.65 -15.82 5.24
CA GLU A 212 1.55 -16.53 4.58
C GLU A 212 1.18 -15.89 3.24
N LEU A 213 1.09 -14.57 3.18
CA LEU A 213 0.84 -13.83 1.93
C LEU A 213 1.97 -14.05 0.92
N SER A 214 3.24 -14.12 1.38
CA SER A 214 4.40 -14.26 0.49
C SER A 214 4.44 -15.58 -0.29
N TYR A 215 3.72 -16.60 0.19
CA TYR A 215 3.61 -17.91 -0.45
C TYR A 215 2.50 -18.02 -1.49
N LEU A 216 1.62 -17.02 -1.60
CA LEU A 216 0.52 -17.07 -2.56
C LEU A 216 1.05 -17.02 -4.01
N ASP A 217 0.57 -17.96 -4.81
CA ASP A 217 0.81 -18.04 -6.25
C ASP A 217 -0.39 -17.46 -6.99
N VAL A 218 -0.34 -16.16 -7.29
CA VAL A 218 -1.45 -15.39 -7.87
C VAL A 218 -1.00 -14.58 -9.09
N VAL A 219 -1.97 -14.25 -9.94
CA VAL A 219 -1.80 -13.52 -11.20
C VAL A 219 -1.05 -12.19 -11.02
N GLY A 220 0.07 -11.98 -11.73
CA GLY A 220 0.83 -10.71 -11.78
C GLY A 220 2.20 -10.73 -11.05
N PRO A 221 2.70 -9.56 -10.56
CA PRO A 221 3.92 -9.46 -9.76
C PRO A 221 3.94 -10.35 -8.52
N THR A 222 5.11 -10.77 -8.03
CA THR A 222 5.18 -11.56 -6.78
C THR A 222 4.49 -10.82 -5.63
N ILE A 223 3.84 -11.53 -4.69
CA ILE A 223 3.16 -10.86 -3.55
C ILE A 223 4.14 -9.97 -2.76
N LYS A 224 5.36 -10.44 -2.54
CA LYS A 224 6.43 -9.67 -1.86
C LYS A 224 6.65 -8.28 -2.48
N SER A 225 6.54 -8.16 -3.80
CA SER A 225 6.66 -6.88 -4.49
C SER A 225 5.45 -5.96 -4.32
N ARG A 226 4.28 -6.53 -3.96
CA ARG A 226 3.02 -5.82 -3.76
C ARG A 226 2.75 -5.44 -2.31
N LEU A 227 3.44 -6.06 -1.35
CA LEU A 227 3.30 -5.76 0.07
C LEU A 227 3.89 -4.38 0.40
N VAL A 228 3.12 -3.59 1.15
CA VAL A 228 3.54 -2.32 1.77
C VAL A 228 3.24 -2.43 3.25
N VAL A 229 4.25 -2.40 4.12
CA VAL A 229 4.10 -2.73 5.54
C VAL A 229 4.56 -1.59 6.44
N THR A 230 4.01 -1.46 7.65
CA THR A 230 4.47 -0.45 8.61
C THR A 230 5.91 -0.71 9.07
N GLY A 231 6.80 0.28 8.96
CA GLY A 231 8.21 0.20 9.34
C GLY A 231 8.53 1.02 10.58
N ARG A 232 8.05 0.58 11.75
CA ARG A 232 8.24 1.29 13.04
C ARG A 232 9.24 0.61 13.99
N ASN A 233 9.31 -0.71 13.93
CA ASN A 233 10.09 -1.54 14.83
C ASN A 233 11.25 -2.18 14.05
N PRO A 234 12.51 -2.00 14.47
CA PRO A 234 13.67 -2.50 13.74
C PRO A 234 13.67 -4.03 13.58
N ASP A 235 13.31 -4.78 14.62
CA ASP A 235 13.31 -6.25 14.58
C ASP A 235 12.32 -6.76 13.53
N HIS A 236 11.12 -6.17 13.50
CA HIS A 236 10.09 -6.49 12.51
C HIS A 236 10.49 -6.02 11.10
N ILE A 237 11.14 -4.85 10.95
CA ILE A 237 11.69 -4.43 9.65
C ILE A 237 12.68 -5.47 9.13
N GLU A 238 13.61 -5.94 9.97
CA GLU A 238 14.61 -6.97 9.63
C GLU A 238 13.95 -8.27 9.17
N GLU A 239 12.97 -8.77 9.92
CA GLU A 239 12.22 -9.97 9.54
C GLU A 239 11.50 -9.79 8.20
N CYS A 240 10.83 -8.66 7.97
CA CYS A 240 10.19 -8.35 6.70
C CYS A 240 11.20 -8.22 5.53
N LEU A 241 12.40 -7.66 5.78
CA LEU A 241 13.47 -7.59 4.79
C LEU A 241 13.96 -8.99 4.42
N SER A 242 14.00 -9.92 5.37
CA SER A 242 14.39 -11.32 5.16
C SER A 242 13.36 -12.09 4.31
N ILE A 243 12.07 -11.73 4.44
CA ILE A 243 10.99 -12.24 3.58
C ILE A 243 11.14 -11.71 2.14
N GLY A 244 11.79 -10.56 1.94
CA GLY A 244 11.97 -9.91 0.62
C GLY A 244 11.01 -8.74 0.38
N ILE A 245 10.39 -8.22 1.43
CA ILE A 245 9.55 -7.01 1.37
C ILE A 245 10.45 -5.79 1.16
N SER A 246 9.94 -4.82 0.40
CA SER A 246 10.72 -3.67 -0.11
C SER A 246 10.06 -2.32 0.06
N LYS A 247 8.88 -2.27 0.68
CA LYS A 247 8.05 -1.07 0.75
C LYS A 247 7.55 -0.90 2.18
N TYR A 248 7.94 0.20 2.80
CA TYR A 248 7.70 0.46 4.22
C TYR A 248 6.96 1.77 4.42
N ILE A 249 6.04 1.81 5.38
CA ILE A 249 5.34 3.01 5.82
C ILE A 249 6.09 3.58 7.03
N VAL A 250 6.49 4.84 6.97
CA VAL A 250 7.17 5.56 8.05
C VAL A 250 6.31 6.73 8.51
N ASP A 251 6.32 7.06 9.80
CA ASP A 251 5.49 8.15 10.32
C ASP A 251 6.21 9.49 10.34
N ASP A 252 7.52 9.45 10.58
CA ASP A 252 8.35 10.63 10.75
C ASP A 252 9.82 10.35 10.38
N VAL A 253 10.67 11.36 10.59
CA VAL A 253 12.11 11.30 10.34
C VAL A 253 12.78 10.22 11.19
N ASN A 254 12.36 10.01 12.44
CA ASN A 254 12.99 9.02 13.31
C ASN A 254 12.71 7.60 12.78
N CYS A 255 11.47 7.31 12.36
CA CYS A 255 11.15 6.03 11.73
C CYS A 255 11.94 5.83 10.42
N LEU A 256 12.16 6.90 9.65
CA LEU A 256 12.97 6.84 8.44
C LEU A 256 14.45 6.57 8.73
N GLU A 257 15.01 7.16 9.79
CA GLU A 257 16.38 6.89 10.26
C GLU A 257 16.52 5.43 10.72
N ILE A 258 15.57 4.93 11.53
CA ILE A 258 15.54 3.51 11.96
C ILE A 258 15.50 2.58 10.75
N LEU A 259 14.63 2.86 9.77
CA LEU A 259 14.56 2.08 8.53
C LEU A 259 15.89 2.15 7.77
N GLY A 260 16.52 3.32 7.70
CA GLY A 260 17.82 3.52 7.06
C GLY A 260 18.91 2.65 7.67
N ASP A 261 19.02 2.64 9.01
CA ASP A 261 20.02 1.85 9.74
C ASP A 261 19.84 0.34 9.48
N VAL A 262 18.62 -0.17 9.60
CA VAL A 262 18.33 -1.61 9.36
C VAL A 262 18.56 -2.00 7.90
N VAL A 263 18.26 -1.11 6.95
CA VAL A 263 18.49 -1.33 5.52
C VAL A 263 19.98 -1.37 5.19
N ASP A 264 20.79 -0.49 5.79
CA ASP A 264 22.25 -0.46 5.61
C ASP A 264 22.90 -1.70 6.23
N ASP A 265 22.48 -2.09 7.43
CA ASP A 265 22.94 -3.32 8.11
C ASP A 265 22.64 -4.58 7.27
N ALA A 266 21.50 -4.60 6.58
CA ALA A 266 21.12 -5.67 5.64
C ALA A 266 21.86 -5.61 4.29
N GLY A 267 22.71 -4.60 4.05
CA GLY A 267 23.43 -4.40 2.80
C GLY A 267 22.51 -4.04 1.61
N LYS A 268 21.40 -3.36 1.89
CA LYS A 268 20.39 -2.93 0.92
C LYS A 268 20.45 -1.41 0.74
N GLU A 269 19.73 -0.91 -0.26
CA GLU A 269 19.70 0.51 -0.64
C GLU A 269 18.34 1.12 -0.29
N LEU A 270 18.31 2.11 0.60
CA LEU A 270 17.14 2.95 0.80
C LEU A 270 17.06 3.98 -0.34
N VAL A 271 16.02 3.86 -1.17
CA VAL A 271 15.79 4.73 -2.32
C VAL A 271 15.17 6.05 -1.85
N LEU A 272 15.95 7.13 -1.93
CA LEU A 272 15.49 8.48 -1.62
C LEU A 272 15.50 9.38 -2.86
N ASN A 273 14.35 10.00 -3.15
CA ASN A 273 14.09 10.97 -4.21
C ASN A 273 14.42 12.40 -3.77
N VAL A 274 15.60 12.61 -3.18
CA VAL A 274 16.02 13.97 -2.78
C VAL A 274 16.35 14.77 -4.03
N ILE A 275 15.58 15.82 -4.31
CA ILE A 275 15.92 16.80 -5.34
C ILE A 275 17.20 17.51 -4.88
N LYS A 276 18.31 17.23 -5.55
CA LYS A 276 19.56 17.98 -5.40
C LYS A 276 19.46 19.37 -6.04
#